data_AF-A0A7J7JGM6-F1
#
_entry.id   AF-A0A7J7JGM6-F1
#
_cell.length_a   1.000
_cell.length_b   1.000
_cell.length_c   1.000
_cell.angle_alpha   90.00
_cell.angle_beta   90.00
_cell.angle_gamma   90.00
#
_symmetry.space_group_name_H-M   'P 1'
#
loop_
_entity.id
_entity.type
_entity.pdbx_description
1 polymer ?
#
loop_
_entity_poly.entity_id
_entity_poly.type
_entity_poly.pdbx_seq_one_letter_code
_entity_poly.pdbx_strand_id
1 'polypeptide(L)'
;MVKFRLLMAVILNLTVNTAIILRTAYFLRQLLKLIETPGSSYESQVVYVMMITFCSVIRTTTFSGTFSLGSLAGIQVRAGVLSLVFKRIMYQRMHYTTVGNLVNLCANDGQRLYEALLHAAFAVSAIPVIGASIYAVHLLGPWGIFGFVVFFAFIPFQTFLSRLVFAFRQVTIPITEERVKLMSEIITAVKLVKMYAWETSFAKKIYGKGLKIKIRINGI
;
A
#
# COMPACT_ATOMS: atom_id res chain seq x y z
N MET A 1 17.20 16.87 6.54
CA MET A 1 17.07 16.39 5.14
C MET A 1 15.79 15.58 4.89
N VAL A 2 15.49 14.52 5.65
CA VAL A 2 14.26 13.71 5.46
C VAL A 2 12.97 14.53 5.56
N LYS A 3 12.85 15.41 6.57
CA LYS A 3 11.68 16.30 6.73
C LYS A 3 11.40 17.14 5.49
N PHE A 4 12.45 17.70 4.87
CA PHE A 4 12.32 18.49 3.65
C PHE A 4 11.82 17.65 2.47
N ARG A 5 12.33 16.42 2.30
CA ARG A 5 11.87 15.50 1.25
C ARG A 5 10.40 15.10 1.44
N LEU A 6 9.97 14.86 2.68
CA LEU A 6 8.58 14.55 2.99
C LEU A 6 7.66 15.75 2.75
N LEU A 7 8.07 16.96 3.16
CA LEU A 7 7.32 18.18 2.87
C LEU A 7 7.19 18.40 1.35
N MET A 8 8.28 18.23 0.61
CA MET A 8 8.26 18.31 -0.85
C MET A 8 7.32 17.26 -1.47
N ALA A 9 7.36 16.01 -0.99
CA ALA A 9 6.46 14.95 -1.44
C ALA A 9 4.98 15.30 -1.16
N VAL A 10 4.67 15.91 -0.02
CA VAL A 10 3.31 16.39 0.31
C VAL A 10 2.88 17.51 -0.64
N ILE A 11 3.75 18.48 -0.92
CA ILE A 11 3.47 19.57 -1.86
C ILE A 11 3.21 19.01 -3.27
N LEU A 12 4.06 18.09 -3.74
CA LEU A 12 3.86 17.40 -5.02
C LEU A 12 2.56 16.58 -5.04
N ASN A 13 2.20 15.93 -3.93
CA ASN A 13 0.93 15.22 -3.84
C ASN A 13 -0.27 16.18 -3.93
N LEU A 14 -0.19 17.34 -3.30
CA LEU A 14 -1.25 18.35 -3.39
C LEU A 14 -1.39 18.89 -4.82
N THR A 15 -0.29 19.16 -5.52
CA THR A 15 -0.34 19.60 -6.92
C THR A 15 -0.89 18.52 -7.86
N VAL A 16 -0.62 17.24 -7.58
CA VAL A 16 -1.29 16.12 -8.29
C VAL A 16 -2.79 16.17 -8.11
N ASN A 17 -3.27 16.37 -6.87
CA ASN A 17 -4.70 16.42 -6.58
C ASN A 17 -5.38 17.61 -7.25
N THR A 18 -4.77 18.80 -7.22
CA THR A 18 -5.34 19.97 -7.90
C THR A 18 -5.37 19.81 -9.42
N ALA A 19 -4.32 19.23 -10.03
CA ALA A 19 -4.28 18.94 -11.47
C ALA A 19 -5.38 17.95 -11.90
N ILE A 20 -5.71 16.95 -11.07
CA ILE A 20 -6.85 16.05 -11.33
C ILE A 20 -8.16 16.82 -11.36
N ILE A 21 -8.39 17.66 -10.35
CA ILE A 21 -9.64 18.42 -10.18
C ILE A 21 -9.82 19.40 -11.35
N LEU A 22 -8.78 20.18 -11.69
CA LEU A 22 -8.80 21.09 -12.84
C LEU A 22 -9.11 20.36 -14.16
N ARG A 23 -8.44 19.23 -14.40
CA ARG A 23 -8.63 18.43 -15.63
C ARG A 23 -10.05 17.88 -15.77
N THR A 24 -10.56 17.24 -14.72
CA THR A 24 -11.84 16.51 -14.76
C THR A 24 -13.05 17.40 -14.56
N ALA A 25 -12.97 18.36 -13.63
CA ALA A 25 -14.12 19.13 -13.21
C ALA A 25 -14.31 20.41 -14.05
N TYR A 26 -13.20 21.05 -14.43
CA TYR A 26 -13.24 22.31 -15.18
C TYR A 26 -13.05 22.12 -16.68
N PHE A 27 -11.89 21.62 -17.11
CA PHE A 27 -11.56 21.57 -18.54
C PHE A 27 -12.43 20.60 -19.34
N LEU A 28 -12.65 19.39 -18.82
CA LEU A 28 -13.53 18.42 -19.48
C LEU A 28 -14.96 18.94 -19.63
N ARG A 29 -15.47 19.62 -18.60
CA ARG A 29 -16.81 20.22 -18.63
C ARG A 29 -16.90 21.32 -19.67
N GLN A 30 -15.89 22.20 -19.73
CA GLN A 30 -15.88 23.29 -20.69
C GLN A 30 -15.82 22.76 -22.12
N LEU A 31 -14.99 21.74 -22.38
CA LEU A 31 -14.97 21.05 -23.66
C LEU A 31 -16.34 20.46 -24.01
N LEU A 32 -17.02 19.82 -23.06
CA LEU A 32 -18.34 19.22 -23.27
C LEU A 32 -19.40 20.27 -23.65
N LYS A 33 -19.40 21.43 -22.97
CA LYS A 33 -20.27 22.56 -23.34
C LYS A 33 -19.99 23.12 -24.73
N LEU A 34 -18.71 23.22 -25.12
CA LEU A 34 -18.35 23.68 -26.47
C LEU A 34 -18.84 22.71 -27.54
N ILE A 35 -18.77 21.40 -27.28
CA ILE A 35 -19.25 20.37 -28.23
C ILE A 35 -20.77 20.42 -28.37
N GLU A 36 -21.50 20.69 -27.28
CA GLU A 36 -22.97 20.71 -27.26
C GLU A 36 -23.57 21.94 -27.97
N THR A 37 -22.80 23.02 -28.13
CA THR A 37 -23.29 24.26 -28.76
C THR A 37 -23.02 24.24 -30.29
N PRO A 38 -24.05 24.13 -31.15
CA PRO A 38 -23.86 24.09 -32.60
C PRO A 38 -23.32 25.44 -33.11
N GLY A 39 -22.16 25.42 -33.80
CA GLY A 39 -21.49 26.62 -34.33
C GLY A 39 -20.25 27.09 -33.55
N SER A 40 -19.80 26.33 -32.54
CA SER A 40 -18.58 26.67 -31.79
C SER A 40 -17.31 26.59 -32.65
N SER A 41 -16.39 27.53 -32.45
CA SER A 41 -15.10 27.59 -33.16
C SER A 41 -14.22 26.38 -32.83
N TYR A 42 -13.75 25.66 -33.85
CA TYR A 42 -12.93 24.45 -33.71
C TYR A 42 -11.60 24.73 -32.98
N GLU A 43 -11.06 25.93 -33.14
CA GLU A 43 -9.83 26.42 -32.48
C GLU A 43 -9.94 26.35 -30.95
N SER A 44 -11.08 26.75 -30.38
CA SER A 44 -11.27 26.75 -28.92
C SER A 44 -11.34 25.34 -28.34
N GLN A 45 -11.88 24.38 -29.09
CA GLN A 45 -11.95 22.98 -28.66
C GLN A 45 -10.55 22.35 -28.59
N VAL A 46 -9.71 22.60 -29.60
CA VAL A 46 -8.33 22.10 -29.65
C VAL A 46 -7.52 22.63 -28.46
N VAL A 47 -7.67 23.91 -28.11
CA VAL A 47 -6.98 24.50 -26.94
C VAL A 47 -7.34 23.77 -25.64
N TYR A 48 -8.62 23.47 -25.39
CA TYR A 48 -9.02 22.74 -24.19
C TYR A 48 -8.49 21.30 -24.18
N VAL A 49 -8.44 20.62 -25.32
CA VAL A 49 -7.82 19.29 -25.43
C VAL A 49 -6.33 19.36 -25.10
N MET A 50 -5.61 20.35 -25.63
CA MET A 50 -4.19 20.59 -25.31
C MET A 50 -3.96 20.90 -23.83
N MET A 51 -4.86 21.64 -23.18
CA MET A 51 -4.80 21.89 -21.73
C MET A 51 -5.03 20.62 -20.91
N ILE A 52 -5.96 19.75 -21.34
CA ILE A 52 -6.24 18.47 -20.68
C ILE A 52 -5.03 17.55 -20.76
N THR A 53 -4.40 17.44 -21.93
CA THR A 53 -3.21 16.60 -22.12
C THR A 53 -2.03 17.16 -21.31
N PHE A 54 -1.83 18.47 -21.30
CA PHE A 54 -0.80 19.12 -20.48
C PHE A 54 -0.99 18.86 -18.97
N CYS A 55 -2.23 18.99 -18.46
CA CYS A 55 -2.54 18.63 -17.07
C CYS A 55 -2.29 17.15 -16.77
N SER A 56 -2.53 16.26 -17.75
CA SER A 56 -2.24 14.83 -17.63
C SER A 56 -0.74 14.55 -17.50
N VAL A 57 0.08 15.23 -18.30
CA VAL A 57 1.54 15.12 -18.24
C VAL A 57 2.06 15.61 -16.89
N ILE A 58 1.62 16.79 -16.43
CA ILE A 58 1.99 17.32 -15.12
C ILE A 58 1.62 16.34 -14.01
N ARG A 59 0.36 15.88 -13.99
CA ARG A 59 -0.12 14.91 -12.99
C ARG A 59 0.79 13.67 -12.96
N THR A 60 1.11 13.11 -14.12
CA THR A 60 1.87 11.85 -14.21
C THR A 60 3.30 12.05 -13.72
N THR A 61 3.98 13.10 -14.17
CA THR A 61 5.34 13.42 -13.75
C THR A 61 5.41 13.70 -12.26
N THR A 62 4.48 14.50 -11.72
CA THR A 62 4.49 14.84 -10.30
C THR A 62 4.08 13.65 -9.41
N PHE A 63 3.18 12.79 -9.87
CA PHE A 63 2.86 11.55 -9.16
C PHE A 63 4.07 10.63 -9.07
N SER A 64 4.80 10.46 -10.18
CA SER A 64 6.07 9.73 -10.18
C SER A 64 7.07 10.35 -9.21
N GLY A 65 7.22 11.68 -9.23
CA GLY A 65 8.10 12.40 -8.31
C GLY A 65 7.74 12.22 -6.83
N THR A 66 6.44 12.20 -6.50
CA THR A 66 5.96 11.93 -5.14
C THR A 66 6.39 10.54 -4.66
N PHE A 67 6.23 9.53 -5.53
CA PHE A 67 6.63 8.15 -5.21
C PHE A 67 8.16 8.02 -5.06
N SER A 68 8.94 8.64 -5.94
CA SER A 68 10.40 8.67 -5.86
C SER A 68 10.91 9.38 -4.61
N LEU A 69 10.31 10.49 -4.21
CA LEU A 69 10.70 11.20 -2.98
C LEU A 69 10.30 10.40 -1.72
N GLY A 70 9.12 9.76 -1.75
CA GLY A 70 8.66 8.88 -0.69
C GLY A 70 9.59 7.67 -0.50
N SER A 71 10.04 7.03 -1.57
CA SER A 71 10.97 5.90 -1.50
C SER A 71 12.34 6.31 -0.98
N LEU A 72 12.88 7.44 -1.43
CA LEU A 72 14.15 7.97 -0.91
C LEU A 72 14.07 8.33 0.57
N ALA A 73 12.96 8.94 1.02
CA ALA A 73 12.73 9.22 2.43
C ALA A 73 12.62 7.91 3.24
N GLY A 74 11.89 6.93 2.72
CA GLY A 74 11.74 5.61 3.31
C GLY A 74 13.07 4.89 3.51
N ILE A 75 13.90 4.83 2.46
CA ILE A 75 15.23 4.18 2.52
C ILE A 75 16.12 4.86 3.56
N GLN A 76 16.15 6.19 3.57
CA GLN A 76 17.00 6.95 4.49
C GLN A 76 16.60 6.74 5.95
N VAL A 77 15.29 6.75 6.26
CA VAL A 77 14.81 6.49 7.61
C VAL A 77 15.04 5.03 8.01
N ARG A 78 14.73 4.07 7.13
CA ARG A 78 14.97 2.64 7.39
C ARG A 78 16.44 2.37 7.70
N ALA A 79 17.36 2.89 6.89
CA ALA A 79 18.80 2.75 7.10
C ALA A 79 19.28 3.44 8.39
N GLY A 80 18.72 4.61 8.72
CA GLY A 80 19.01 5.32 9.96
C GLY A 80 18.56 4.56 11.20
N VAL A 81 17.32 4.05 11.21
CA VAL A 81 16.78 3.25 12.31
C VAL A 81 17.59 1.96 12.49
N LEU A 82 17.88 1.25 11.39
CA LEU A 82 18.68 0.03 11.43
C LEU A 82 20.09 0.27 12.00
N SER A 83 20.75 1.34 11.56
CA SER A 83 22.07 1.74 12.07
C SER A 83 22.04 2.05 13.57
N LEU A 84 20.99 2.75 14.05
CA LEU A 84 20.83 3.07 15.47
C LEU A 84 20.59 1.83 16.32
N VAL A 85 19.75 0.90 15.84
CA VAL A 85 19.49 -0.37 16.51
C VAL A 85 20.78 -1.20 16.59
N PHE A 86 21.52 -1.32 15.49
CA PHE A 86 22.80 -2.04 15.46
C PHE A 86 23.83 -1.44 16.41
N LYS A 87 24.00 -0.11 16.39
CA LYS A 87 24.88 0.61 17.31
C LYS A 87 24.49 0.35 18.77
N ARG A 88 23.20 0.39 19.09
CA ARG A 88 22.72 0.16 20.46
C ARG A 88 23.04 -1.25 20.95
N ILE A 89 22.93 -2.25 20.10
CA ILE A 89 23.24 -3.64 20.46
C ILE A 89 24.74 -3.83 20.67
N MET A 90 25.57 -3.23 19.80
CA MET A 90 27.03 -3.33 19.89
C MET A 90 27.57 -2.69 21.18
N TYR A 91 27.02 -1.55 21.60
CA TYR A 91 27.53 -0.80 22.77
C TYR A 91 26.83 -1.14 24.10
N GLN A 92 25.52 -1.43 24.11
CA GLN A 92 24.76 -1.63 25.35
C GLN A 92 24.55 -3.10 25.73
N ARG A 93 25.14 -4.05 24.99
CA ARG A 93 25.08 -5.50 25.25
C ARG A 93 23.66 -5.93 25.66
N MET A 94 22.70 -5.71 24.75
CA MET A 94 21.28 -6.02 24.97
C MET A 94 21.11 -7.51 25.31
N HIS A 95 20.99 -7.84 26.59
CA HIS A 95 20.88 -9.23 27.06
C HIS A 95 19.51 -9.88 26.76
N TYR A 96 18.52 -9.08 26.36
CA TYR A 96 17.10 -9.46 26.31
C TYR A 96 16.52 -9.65 24.89
N THR A 97 17.33 -9.48 23.84
CA THR A 97 16.86 -9.67 22.45
C THR A 97 17.64 -10.78 21.76
N THR A 98 16.95 -11.85 21.37
CA THR A 98 17.51 -12.93 20.56
C THR A 98 17.92 -12.41 19.18
N VAL A 99 18.99 -12.94 18.59
CA VAL A 99 19.45 -12.59 17.22
C VAL A 99 18.31 -12.75 16.20
N GLY A 100 17.47 -13.77 16.35
CA GLY A 100 16.29 -13.97 15.50
C GLY A 100 15.26 -12.83 15.56
N ASN A 101 14.97 -12.30 16.76
CA ASN A 101 14.05 -11.17 16.93
C ASN A 101 14.62 -9.89 16.30
N LEU A 102 15.93 -9.70 16.38
CA LEU A 102 16.60 -8.58 15.71
C LEU A 102 16.47 -8.68 14.18
N VAL A 103 16.78 -9.84 13.61
CA VAL A 103 16.65 -10.05 12.17
C VAL A 103 15.22 -9.82 11.71
N ASN A 104 14.22 -10.29 12.47
CA ASN A 104 12.81 -10.06 12.15
C ASN A 104 12.42 -8.57 12.24
N LEU A 105 12.86 -7.86 13.28
CA LEU A 105 12.66 -6.41 13.41
C LEU A 105 13.24 -5.65 12.20
N CYS A 106 14.46 -5.98 11.78
CA CYS A 106 15.12 -5.34 10.65
C CYS A 106 14.48 -5.67 9.30
N ALA A 107 14.06 -6.92 9.12
CA ALA A 107 13.46 -7.41 7.87
C ALA A 107 12.00 -6.97 7.72
N ASN A 108 11.15 -7.28 8.70
CA ASN A 108 9.72 -7.05 8.64
C ASN A 108 9.34 -5.64 9.09
N ASP A 109 9.74 -5.21 10.29
CA ASP A 109 9.35 -3.88 10.79
C ASP A 109 10.07 -2.76 10.06
N GLY A 110 11.33 -2.97 9.66
CA GLY A 110 12.05 -2.06 8.77
C GLY A 110 11.39 -1.91 7.39
N GLN A 111 10.84 -2.99 6.83
CA GLN A 111 10.08 -2.94 5.57
C GLN A 111 8.74 -2.22 5.75
N ARG A 112 8.00 -2.50 6.83
CA ARG A 112 6.74 -1.81 7.15
C ARG A 112 6.94 -0.31 7.33
N LEU A 113 8.04 0.10 7.98
CA LEU A 113 8.40 1.51 8.13
C LEU A 113 8.69 2.18 6.78
N TYR A 114 9.40 1.49 5.89
CA TYR A 114 9.63 1.96 4.53
C TYR A 114 8.30 2.16 3.78
N GLU A 115 7.40 1.18 3.82
CA GLU A 115 6.09 1.24 3.16
C GLU A 115 5.20 2.35 3.73
N ALA A 116 5.24 2.59 5.04
CA ALA A 116 4.52 3.67 5.67
C ALA A 116 5.01 5.04 5.18
N LEU A 117 6.32 5.24 5.06
CA LEU A 117 6.91 6.48 4.57
C LEU A 117 6.70 6.70 3.07
N LEU A 118 6.69 5.63 2.30
CA LEU A 118 6.38 5.65 0.87
C LEU A 118 4.97 6.23 0.62
N HIS A 119 4.00 5.88 1.48
CA HIS A 119 2.61 6.30 1.34
C HIS A 119 2.22 7.49 2.23
N ALA A 120 3.12 7.99 3.08
CA ALA A 120 2.82 9.03 4.06
C ALA A 120 2.25 10.32 3.43
N ALA A 121 2.72 10.69 2.23
CA ALA A 121 2.25 11.90 1.54
C ALA A 121 0.76 11.83 1.14
N PHE A 122 0.20 10.62 0.96
CA PHE A 122 -1.20 10.42 0.58
C PHE A 122 -2.17 10.62 1.75
N ALA A 123 -1.70 10.64 3.00
CA ALA A 123 -2.55 10.87 4.16
C ALA A 123 -3.22 12.26 4.12
N VAL A 124 -2.59 13.25 3.48
CA VAL A 124 -3.09 14.63 3.36
C VAL A 124 -4.10 14.77 2.20
N SER A 125 -4.25 13.76 1.35
CA SER A 125 -5.14 13.82 0.17
C SER A 125 -6.64 13.91 0.53
N ALA A 126 -7.03 13.75 1.80
CA ALA A 126 -8.41 13.91 2.24
C ALA A 126 -8.95 15.35 2.02
N ILE A 127 -8.11 16.37 2.21
CA ILE A 127 -8.50 17.78 2.08
C ILE A 127 -8.98 18.11 0.66
N PRO A 128 -8.20 17.86 -0.42
CA PRO A 128 -8.65 18.14 -1.78
C PRO A 128 -9.84 17.27 -2.22
N VAL A 129 -10.00 16.06 -1.67
CA VAL A 129 -11.18 15.22 -1.94
C VAL A 129 -12.46 15.87 -1.41
N ILE A 130 -12.44 16.45 -0.21
CA ILE A 130 -13.58 17.19 0.34
C ILE A 130 -13.90 18.40 -0.55
N GLY A 131 -12.88 19.17 -0.95
CA GLY A 131 -13.06 20.31 -1.86
C GLY A 131 -13.66 19.92 -3.21
N ALA A 132 -13.17 18.83 -3.81
CA ALA A 132 -13.72 18.27 -5.04
C ALA A 132 -15.19 17.82 -4.87
N SER A 133 -15.52 17.27 -3.70
CA SER A 133 -16.86 16.82 -3.39
C SER A 133 -17.85 17.97 -3.34
N ILE A 134 -17.48 19.07 -2.68
CA ILE A 134 -18.28 20.30 -2.62
C ILE A 134 -18.49 20.87 -4.03
N TYR A 135 -17.44 20.95 -4.84
CA TYR A 135 -17.54 21.42 -6.23
C TYR A 135 -18.49 20.55 -7.07
N ALA A 136 -18.44 19.23 -6.91
CA ALA A 136 -19.31 18.31 -7.61
C ALA A 136 -20.80 18.46 -7.21
N VAL A 137 -21.10 18.69 -5.93
CA VAL A 137 -22.49 18.95 -5.47
C VAL A 137 -23.01 20.28 -6.02
N HIS A 138 -22.19 21.33 -6.04
CA HIS A 138 -22.57 22.59 -6.70
C HIS A 138 -22.84 22.41 -8.19
N LEU A 139 -22.18 21.46 -8.83
CA LEU A 139 -22.29 21.21 -10.26
C LEU A 139 -23.51 20.37 -10.64
N LEU A 140 -23.73 19.26 -9.95
CA LEU A 140 -24.75 18.24 -10.25
C LEU A 140 -26.07 18.51 -9.50
N GLY A 141 -26.07 19.46 -8.56
CA GLY A 141 -27.17 19.71 -7.66
C GLY A 141 -27.25 18.68 -6.51
N PRO A 142 -28.34 18.68 -5.75
CA PRO A 142 -28.47 17.89 -4.52
C PRO A 142 -28.41 16.37 -4.75
N TRP A 143 -28.76 15.91 -5.96
CA TRP A 143 -28.67 14.49 -6.33
C TRP A 143 -27.22 13.97 -6.38
N GLY A 144 -26.23 14.85 -6.51
CA GLY A 144 -24.81 14.47 -6.44
C GLY A 144 -24.39 13.86 -5.09
N ILE A 145 -25.16 14.11 -4.03
CA ILE A 145 -24.90 13.61 -2.66
C ILE A 145 -24.96 12.08 -2.61
N PHE A 146 -25.83 11.45 -3.41
CA PHE A 146 -25.95 9.98 -3.43
C PHE A 146 -24.65 9.29 -3.84
N GLY A 147 -23.88 9.87 -4.77
CA GLY A 147 -22.57 9.35 -5.16
C GLY A 147 -21.57 9.36 -4.00
N PHE A 148 -21.60 10.40 -3.16
CA PHE A 148 -20.75 10.48 -1.98
C PHE A 148 -21.18 9.49 -0.89
N VAL A 149 -22.49 9.29 -0.68
CA VAL A 149 -22.99 8.27 0.25
C VAL A 149 -22.46 6.89 -0.14
N VAL A 150 -22.53 6.53 -1.42
CA VAL A 150 -21.98 5.26 -1.92
C VAL A 150 -20.47 5.20 -1.74
N PHE A 151 -19.74 6.29 -2.04
CA PHE A 151 -18.29 6.36 -1.84
C PHE A 151 -17.90 6.14 -0.37
N PHE A 152 -18.57 6.82 0.56
CA PHE A 152 -18.33 6.64 1.99
C PHE A 152 -18.76 5.27 2.51
N ALA A 153 -19.82 4.67 1.96
CA ALA A 153 -20.21 3.28 2.27
C ALA A 153 -19.20 2.25 1.73
N PHE A 154 -18.42 2.60 0.70
CA PHE A 154 -17.37 1.74 0.19
C PHE A 154 -16.16 1.64 1.14
N ILE A 155 -15.89 2.67 1.95
CA ILE A 155 -14.80 2.67 2.95
C ILE A 155 -14.98 1.53 3.98
N PRO A 156 -16.10 1.41 4.73
CA PRO A 156 -16.29 0.33 5.67
C PRO A 156 -16.29 -1.04 4.98
N PHE A 157 -16.86 -1.14 3.77
CA PHE A 157 -16.78 -2.37 2.96
C PHE A 157 -15.33 -2.78 2.69
N GLN A 158 -14.49 -1.85 2.24
CA GLN A 158 -13.06 -2.10 2.01
C GLN A 158 -12.34 -2.50 3.31
N THR A 159 -12.66 -1.87 4.45
CA THR A 159 -12.07 -2.26 5.75
C THR A 159 -12.51 -3.66 6.18
N PHE A 160 -13.76 -4.05 5.92
CA PHE A 160 -14.27 -5.38 6.20
C PHE A 160 -13.54 -6.43 5.36
N LEU A 161 -13.37 -6.20 4.05
CA LEU A 161 -12.59 -7.09 3.19
C LEU A 161 -11.14 -7.19 3.68
N SER A 162 -10.50 -6.09 4.04
CA SER A 162 -9.14 -6.10 4.59
C SER A 162 -9.03 -6.92 5.88
N ARG A 163 -10.03 -6.83 6.78
CA ARG A 163 -10.10 -7.65 8.01
C ARG A 163 -10.27 -9.13 7.69
N LEU A 164 -11.11 -9.46 6.71
CA LEU A 164 -11.30 -10.84 6.27
C LEU A 164 -10.01 -11.44 5.70
N VAL A 165 -9.32 -10.70 4.82
CA VAL A 165 -8.01 -11.09 4.29
C VAL A 165 -7.00 -11.28 5.43
N PHE A 166 -6.99 -10.38 6.41
CA PHE A 166 -6.12 -10.50 7.58
C PHE A 166 -6.42 -11.74 8.42
N ALA A 167 -7.70 -12.07 8.64
CA ALA A 167 -8.11 -13.28 9.37
C ALA A 167 -7.63 -14.56 8.65
N PHE A 168 -7.83 -14.65 7.33
CA PHE A 168 -7.31 -15.77 6.55
C PHE A 168 -5.78 -15.85 6.57
N ARG A 169 -5.09 -14.71 6.54
CA ARG A 169 -3.63 -14.66 6.66
C ARG A 169 -3.15 -15.15 8.02
N GLN A 170 -3.81 -14.77 9.11
CA GLN A 170 -3.45 -15.23 10.45
C GLN A 170 -3.52 -16.76 10.60
N VAL A 171 -4.44 -17.39 9.88
CA VAL A 171 -4.56 -18.86 9.84
C VAL A 171 -3.51 -19.49 8.93
N THR A 172 -3.32 -18.93 7.74
CA THR A 172 -2.51 -19.56 6.68
C THR A 172 -1.00 -19.43 6.90
N ILE A 173 -0.55 -18.28 7.43
CA ILE A 173 0.87 -18.00 7.68
C ILE A 173 1.50 -19.03 8.63
N PRO A 174 0.97 -19.31 9.84
CA PRO A 174 1.61 -20.24 10.76
C PRO A 174 1.63 -21.68 10.24
N ILE A 175 0.59 -22.12 9.51
CA ILE A 175 0.55 -23.44 8.87
C ILE A 175 1.69 -23.57 7.85
N THR A 176 1.87 -22.52 7.04
CA THR A 176 2.91 -22.49 6.01
C THR A 176 4.30 -22.47 6.64
N GLU A 177 4.51 -21.63 7.66
CA GLU A 177 5.77 -21.55 8.40
C GLU A 177 6.15 -22.88 9.07
N GLU A 178 5.20 -23.56 9.72
CA GLU A 178 5.46 -24.87 10.34
C GLU A 178 5.83 -25.92 9.28
N ARG A 179 5.11 -25.95 8.14
CA ARG A 179 5.42 -26.86 7.04
C ARG A 179 6.83 -26.64 6.51
N VAL A 180 7.24 -25.38 6.31
CA VAL A 180 8.58 -25.02 5.84
C VAL A 180 9.65 -25.42 6.87
N LYS A 181 9.39 -25.18 8.16
CA LYS A 181 10.30 -25.58 9.25
C LYS A 181 10.53 -27.10 9.27
N LEU A 182 9.46 -27.90 9.24
CA LEU A 182 9.56 -29.37 9.24
C LEU A 182 10.31 -29.88 8.00
N MET A 183 10.06 -29.30 6.83
CA MET A 183 10.81 -29.63 5.62
C MET A 183 12.31 -29.33 5.78
N SER A 184 12.67 -28.20 6.37
CA SER A 184 14.07 -27.83 6.62
C SER A 184 14.77 -28.78 7.60
N GLU A 185 14.09 -29.21 8.68
CA GLU A 185 14.61 -30.21 9.61
C GLU A 185 14.87 -31.56 8.92
N ILE A 186 13.94 -32.01 8.05
CA ILE A 186 14.08 -33.27 7.30
C ILE A 186 15.25 -33.21 6.31
N ILE A 187 15.40 -32.10 5.57
CA ILE A 187 16.52 -31.92 4.64
C ILE A 187 17.86 -31.98 5.38
N THR A 188 17.93 -31.38 6.57
CA THR A 188 19.14 -31.40 7.40
C THR A 188 19.49 -32.82 7.86
N ALA A 189 18.49 -33.66 8.13
CA ALA A 189 18.66 -35.05 8.58
C ALA A 189 18.51 -36.10 7.44
N VAL A 190 18.63 -35.71 6.16
CA VAL A 190 18.23 -36.56 5.02
C VAL A 190 18.92 -37.91 4.96
N LYS A 191 20.20 -37.99 5.38
CA LYS A 191 20.95 -39.26 5.41
C LYS A 191 20.33 -40.27 6.37
N LEU A 192 19.93 -39.84 7.56
CA LEU A 192 19.26 -40.70 8.55
C LEU A 192 17.89 -41.12 8.05
N VAL A 193 17.12 -40.18 7.48
CA VAL A 193 15.78 -40.46 6.94
C VAL A 193 15.85 -41.56 5.87
N LYS A 194 16.85 -41.52 4.99
CA LYS A 194 17.07 -42.55 3.97
C LYS A 194 17.60 -43.87 4.54
N MET A 195 18.56 -43.81 5.46
CA MET A 195 19.13 -45.00 6.11
C MET A 195 18.07 -45.85 6.81
N TYR A 196 17.07 -45.22 7.42
CA TYR A 196 15.98 -45.89 8.12
C TYR A 196 14.68 -46.00 7.29
N ALA A 197 14.69 -45.62 6.01
CA ALA A 197 13.52 -45.62 5.12
C ALA A 197 12.28 -44.90 5.71
N TRP A 198 12.49 -43.82 6.47
CA TRP A 198 11.41 -43.06 7.15
C TRP A 198 10.63 -42.09 6.26
N GLU A 199 10.89 -42.08 4.95
CA GLU A 199 10.33 -41.12 3.99
C GLU A 199 8.79 -41.07 4.03
N THR A 200 8.14 -42.23 4.06
CA THR A 200 6.67 -42.36 4.07
C THR A 200 6.06 -41.86 5.38
N SER A 201 6.69 -42.16 6.52
CA SER A 201 6.27 -41.69 7.84
C SER A 201 6.37 -40.17 7.99
N PHE A 202 7.45 -39.57 7.48
CA PHE A 202 7.60 -38.11 7.48
C PHE A 202 6.63 -37.42 6.52
N ALA A 203 6.41 -37.97 5.32
CA ALA A 203 5.42 -37.46 4.39
C ALA A 203 4.02 -37.44 5.04
N LYS A 204 3.62 -38.55 5.66
CA LYS A 204 2.33 -38.64 6.37
C LYS A 204 2.22 -37.63 7.51
N LYS A 205 3.30 -37.35 8.23
CA LYS A 205 3.33 -36.34 9.31
C LYS A 205 3.15 -34.91 8.78
N ILE A 206 3.76 -34.56 7.64
CA ILE A 206 3.62 -33.23 7.02
C ILE A 206 2.20 -33.03 6.49
N TYR A 207 1.66 -33.99 5.73
CA TYR A 207 0.30 -33.89 5.18
C TYR A 207 -0.78 -33.98 6.26
N GLY A 208 -0.59 -34.82 7.28
CA GLY A 208 -1.55 -35.00 8.38
C GLY A 208 -1.65 -33.80 9.33
N LYS A 209 -0.57 -33.02 9.49
CA LYS A 209 -0.57 -31.81 10.33
C LYS A 209 -1.39 -30.67 9.71
N GLY A 210 -1.38 -30.52 8.39
CA GLY A 210 -2.26 -29.56 7.70
C GLY A 210 -3.75 -29.81 7.98
N LEU A 211 -4.14 -31.07 8.19
CA LEU A 211 -5.52 -31.46 8.51
C LEU A 211 -5.90 -31.14 9.97
N LYS A 212 -5.00 -31.35 10.94
CA LYS A 212 -5.28 -31.10 12.36
C LYS A 212 -5.43 -29.61 12.69
N ILE A 213 -4.66 -28.75 12.03
CA ILE A 213 -4.77 -27.30 12.23
C ILE A 213 -6.09 -26.76 11.65
N LYS A 214 -6.55 -27.31 10.51
CA LYS A 214 -7.86 -26.97 9.93
C LYS A 214 -9.05 -27.31 10.86
N ILE A 215 -8.95 -28.40 11.64
CA ILE A 215 -9.98 -28.81 12.62
C ILE A 215 -9.97 -27.92 13.87
N ARG A 216 -8.80 -27.45 14.33
CA ARG A 216 -8.69 -26.56 15.51
C ARG A 216 -9.28 -25.17 15.26
N ILE A 217 -9.32 -24.72 14.01
CA ILE A 217 -9.76 -23.38 13.62
C ILE A 217 -11.27 -23.34 13.32
N ASN A 218 -11.86 -24.45 12.86
CA ASN A 218 -13.32 -24.57 12.73
C ASN A 218 -14.05 -24.84 14.07
N GLY A 219 -13.32 -24.93 15.18
CA GLY A 219 -13.85 -25.16 16.53
C GLY A 219 -13.82 -23.94 17.45
N ILE A 220 -13.54 -22.74 16.91
CA ILE A 220 -13.70 -21.42 17.55
C ILE A 220 -14.67 -20.63 16.67
#